data_AF-A0A7M7G640-F1
#
_entry.id   AF-A0A7M7G640-F1
#
_cell.length_a   1.000
_cell.length_b   1.000
_cell.length_c   1.000
_cell.angle_alpha   90.00
_cell.angle_beta   90.00
_cell.angle_gamma   90.00
#
_symmetry.space_group_name_H-M   'P 1'
#
loop_
_entity.id
_entity.type
_entity.pdbx_description
1 polymer ?
#
loop_
_entity_poly.entity_id
_entity_poly.type
_entity_poly.pdbx_seq_one_letter_code
_entity_poly.pdbx_strand_id
1 'polypeptide(L)'
;MASANEPDVSAVEENIAKLSVETSSSPEKKLSSAGDRADVFEPHLSGFETRELYKLALNFYKEKEGKAVHLSYEDKLKLVAFTQQVSHGIYSPEKLPELGVLDVIGRDRKLAWQTLGDITKEQAMEGFIVLLDKLCPLFKTFVEAQKRDIEEKSRLKKEEELRKIEEEKRLKELEEEKKKEEEQRLKQEKQRRQIQDALNQQTFYQFKSYAEQQYPGNPEQQGVLVRQLQEQHYHQYMQQLHRNQLVIKDKDMDKKESSVDTPNKEPEEDPLLANDLSATNDEDDSDETEDWPKIVPAEMWTYKGVDEFKETIRREEGDAVIKVSHGETVTVRVPTHEDGSCLFWEFATDGYDIGFGVYFEWSKPETTQVSVHISESEEDDEEEEDYETKEDLECGDNTGESKPEFKPSTIPISVIVPVLRRDSQEEVYAGSHQYPGQGVYLLKFDNTYSLWRSKTLYYRVYYTRPGVTEE
;
A
#
# COMPACT_ATOMS: atom_id res chain seq x y z
N MET A 1 -30.80 -42.47 12.08
CA MET A 1 -31.65 -41.87 13.12
C MET A 1 -30.76 -41.06 14.05
N ALA A 2 -30.74 -39.74 13.88
CA ALA A 2 -30.29 -38.79 14.89
C ALA A 2 -31.09 -37.52 14.62
N SER A 3 -32.08 -37.28 15.47
CA SER A 3 -33.04 -36.19 15.38
C SER A 3 -32.33 -34.88 15.71
N ALA A 4 -32.34 -33.92 14.79
CA ALA A 4 -31.98 -32.55 15.10
C ALA A 4 -33.13 -31.94 15.92
N ASN A 5 -32.84 -31.49 17.14
CA ASN A 5 -33.76 -30.67 17.91
C ASN A 5 -33.83 -29.30 17.24
N GLU A 6 -34.96 -28.97 16.63
CA GLU A 6 -35.31 -27.60 16.27
C GLU A 6 -35.44 -26.76 17.56
N PRO A 7 -34.80 -25.59 17.66
CA PRO A 7 -35.03 -24.67 18.77
C PRO A 7 -36.40 -23.97 18.61
N ASP A 8 -37.14 -23.91 19.71
CA ASP A 8 -38.51 -23.41 19.82
C ASP A 8 -38.58 -21.88 19.64
N VAL A 9 -38.67 -21.44 18.38
CA VAL A 9 -38.84 -20.03 17.98
C VAL A 9 -40.16 -19.44 18.49
N SER A 10 -41.16 -20.30 18.74
CA SER A 10 -42.47 -19.90 19.29
C SER A 10 -42.31 -19.31 20.70
N ALA A 11 -41.38 -19.84 21.50
CA ALA A 11 -41.12 -19.32 22.83
C ALA A 11 -40.55 -17.89 22.82
N VAL A 12 -39.72 -17.55 21.83
CA VAL A 12 -39.09 -16.22 21.71
C VAL A 12 -40.12 -15.16 21.31
N GLU A 13 -40.99 -15.48 20.35
CA GLU A 13 -42.06 -14.57 19.94
C GLU A 13 -43.13 -14.38 21.03
N GLU A 14 -43.48 -15.43 21.76
CA GLU A 14 -44.36 -15.33 22.93
C GLU A 14 -43.76 -14.46 24.04
N ASN A 15 -42.45 -14.51 24.25
CA ASN A 15 -41.76 -13.69 25.25
C ASN A 15 -41.70 -12.20 24.84
N ILE A 16 -41.62 -11.90 23.54
CA ILE A 16 -41.75 -10.53 23.01
C ILE A 16 -43.19 -10.02 23.19
N ALA A 17 -44.19 -10.87 22.96
CA ALA A 17 -45.60 -10.53 23.12
C ALA A 17 -46.00 -10.27 24.58
N LYS A 18 -45.47 -11.06 25.53
CA LYS A 18 -45.71 -10.90 26.99
C LYS A 18 -45.21 -9.58 27.59
N LEU A 19 -44.40 -8.81 26.85
CA LEU A 19 -43.92 -7.49 27.25
C LEU A 19 -44.91 -6.35 26.95
N SER A 20 -46.04 -6.61 26.27
CA SER A 20 -47.04 -5.58 25.94
C SER A 20 -48.09 -5.49 27.06
N VAL A 21 -48.25 -4.31 27.68
CA VAL A 21 -49.21 -4.09 28.78
C VAL A 21 -50.62 -3.85 28.25
N GLU A 22 -51.57 -4.64 28.74
CA GLU A 22 -53.01 -4.50 28.47
C GLU A 22 -53.57 -3.14 28.92
N THR A 23 -54.31 -2.48 28.03
CA THR A 23 -55.37 -1.53 28.41
C THR A 23 -56.69 -1.93 27.76
N SER A 24 -57.76 -1.73 28.51
CA SER A 24 -59.05 -2.43 28.49
C SER A 24 -60.07 -2.07 27.40
N SER A 25 -60.84 -3.12 27.00
CA SER A 25 -62.28 -3.20 26.62
C SER A 25 -62.85 -2.79 25.23
N SER A 26 -63.24 -3.84 24.47
CA SER A 26 -64.50 -4.09 23.70
C SER A 26 -64.71 -3.55 22.27
N PRO A 27 -65.58 -4.19 21.42
CA PRO A 27 -65.58 -5.59 20.98
C PRO A 27 -65.65 -5.78 19.43
N GLU A 28 -65.30 -6.99 19.00
CA GLU A 28 -65.45 -7.66 17.69
C GLU A 28 -65.97 -6.90 16.44
N LYS A 29 -65.17 -6.96 15.37
CA LYS A 29 -65.67 -7.12 13.98
C LYS A 29 -64.76 -8.07 13.20
N LYS A 30 -65.32 -9.24 12.82
CA LYS A 30 -64.77 -10.09 11.76
C LYS A 30 -64.94 -9.38 10.41
N LEU A 31 -63.85 -9.19 9.67
CA LEU A 31 -63.90 -9.12 8.21
C LEU A 31 -62.59 -9.68 7.62
N SER A 32 -62.78 -10.58 6.66
CA SER A 32 -61.80 -11.27 5.82
C SER A 32 -61.01 -10.32 4.91
N SER A 33 -59.71 -10.56 4.72
CA SER A 33 -59.10 -10.83 3.39
C SER A 33 -57.58 -10.97 3.46
N ALA A 34 -57.08 -12.02 2.82
CA ALA A 34 -55.90 -12.10 1.95
C ALA A 34 -54.64 -11.26 2.24
N GLY A 35 -53.51 -11.97 2.33
CA GLY A 35 -52.24 -11.54 1.74
C GLY A 35 -51.34 -10.67 2.60
N ASP A 36 -50.49 -11.30 3.42
CA ASP A 36 -49.04 -11.10 3.33
C ASP A 36 -48.35 -12.18 4.17
N ARG A 37 -47.56 -13.03 3.52
CA ARG A 37 -46.59 -13.87 4.23
C ARG A 37 -45.49 -12.92 4.67
N ALA A 38 -45.53 -12.48 5.92
CA ALA A 38 -44.42 -11.81 6.56
C ALA A 38 -43.17 -12.69 6.37
N ASP A 39 -42.15 -12.12 5.72
CA ASP A 39 -40.80 -12.68 5.61
C ASP A 39 -40.26 -12.76 7.04
N VAL A 40 -40.44 -13.93 7.67
CA VAL A 40 -39.99 -14.20 9.03
C VAL A 40 -38.47 -14.15 8.98
N PHE A 41 -37.90 -13.13 9.63
CA PHE A 41 -36.46 -13.02 9.82
C PHE A 41 -35.98 -14.24 10.61
N GLU A 42 -35.44 -15.20 9.87
CA GLU A 42 -34.77 -16.37 10.39
C GLU A 42 -33.33 -15.97 10.76
N PRO A 43 -32.95 -15.91 12.06
CA PRO A 43 -31.61 -15.48 12.48
C PRO A 43 -30.48 -16.38 11.99
N HIS A 44 -30.79 -17.50 11.32
CA HIS A 44 -29.86 -18.36 10.60
C HIS A 44 -29.53 -17.92 9.16
N LEU A 45 -30.13 -16.86 8.64
CA LEU A 45 -29.75 -16.27 7.35
C LEU A 45 -28.67 -15.19 7.55
N SER A 46 -27.39 -15.60 7.58
CA SER A 46 -26.25 -14.83 7.00
C SER A 46 -24.85 -15.36 7.34
N GLY A 47 -24.63 -16.64 7.66
CA GLY A 47 -23.26 -17.21 7.69
C GLY A 47 -22.29 -16.65 8.73
N PHE A 48 -22.75 -15.79 9.65
CA PHE A 48 -22.04 -15.38 10.86
C PHE A 48 -22.46 -16.25 12.04
N GLU A 49 -21.55 -16.48 12.99
CA GLU A 49 -21.93 -17.07 14.28
C GLU A 49 -22.84 -16.08 15.05
N THR A 50 -23.83 -16.55 15.83
CA THR A 50 -24.75 -15.70 16.62
C THR A 50 -24.03 -14.64 17.45
N ARG A 51 -22.83 -14.97 17.97
CA ARG A 51 -21.99 -14.06 18.74
C ARG A 51 -21.39 -12.93 17.90
N GLU A 52 -21.02 -13.22 16.67
CA GLU A 52 -20.48 -12.25 15.71
C GLU A 52 -21.58 -11.34 15.20
N LEU A 53 -22.73 -11.92 14.84
CA LEU A 53 -23.91 -11.18 14.42
C LEU A 53 -24.42 -10.25 15.54
N TYR A 54 -24.40 -10.70 16.80
CA TYR A 54 -24.75 -9.86 17.95
C TYR A 54 -23.80 -8.67 18.13
N LYS A 55 -22.49 -8.85 17.92
CA LYS A 55 -21.54 -7.73 17.97
C LYS A 55 -21.81 -6.72 16.85
N LEU A 56 -22.11 -7.22 15.65
CA LEU A 56 -22.44 -6.40 14.50
C LEU A 56 -23.74 -5.61 14.73
N ALA A 57 -24.76 -6.28 15.29
CA ALA A 57 -26.03 -5.69 15.72
C ALA A 57 -25.84 -4.62 16.79
N LEU A 58 -25.03 -4.88 17.82
CA LEU A 58 -24.78 -3.92 18.89
C LEU A 58 -24.04 -2.67 18.39
N ASN A 59 -23.09 -2.83 17.46
CA ASN A 59 -22.40 -1.72 16.83
C ASN A 59 -23.34 -0.90 15.96
N PHE A 60 -24.14 -1.56 15.11
CA PHE A 60 -25.16 -0.90 14.29
C PHE A 60 -26.15 -0.10 15.15
N TYR A 61 -26.65 -0.70 16.23
CA TYR A 61 -27.54 -0.04 17.19
C TYR A 61 -26.90 1.24 17.76
N LYS A 62 -25.65 1.18 18.24
CA LYS A 62 -24.95 2.34 18.81
C LYS A 62 -24.66 3.45 17.80
N GLU A 63 -24.35 3.08 16.57
CA GLU A 63 -23.97 4.04 15.52
C GLU A 63 -25.19 4.76 14.92
N LYS A 64 -26.30 4.03 14.76
CA LYS A 64 -27.52 4.54 14.12
C LYS A 64 -28.58 5.06 15.11
N GLU A 65 -28.39 4.84 16.41
CA GLU A 65 -29.23 5.44 17.46
C GLU A 65 -29.21 6.97 17.35
N GLY A 66 -30.38 7.58 17.15
CA GLY A 66 -30.55 9.04 17.08
C GLY A 66 -30.24 9.67 15.72
N LYS A 67 -29.79 8.89 14.72
CA LYS A 67 -29.53 9.36 13.35
C LYS A 67 -30.50 8.76 12.32
N ALA A 68 -30.66 7.44 12.32
CA ALA A 68 -31.49 6.71 11.36
C ALA A 68 -32.52 5.79 12.03
N VAL A 69 -32.39 5.52 13.34
CA VAL A 69 -33.31 4.67 14.10
C VAL A 69 -33.96 5.48 15.21
N HIS A 70 -35.25 5.76 15.06
CA HIS A 70 -36.09 6.39 16.08
C HIS A 70 -36.86 5.33 16.85
N LEU A 71 -36.18 4.73 17.84
CA LEU A 71 -36.77 3.71 18.69
C LEU A 71 -37.69 4.32 19.73
N SER A 72 -38.83 3.68 19.96
CA SER A 72 -39.71 4.03 21.09
C SER A 72 -38.97 3.78 22.41
N TYR A 73 -39.39 4.49 23.47
CA TYR A 73 -38.82 4.28 24.81
C TYR A 73 -38.96 2.82 25.25
N GLU A 74 -40.07 2.17 24.94
CA GLU A 74 -40.33 0.77 25.26
C GLU A 74 -39.37 -0.18 24.52
N ASP A 75 -39.14 0.04 23.23
CA ASP A 75 -38.24 -0.79 22.42
C ASP A 75 -36.79 -0.64 22.88
N LYS A 76 -36.39 0.57 23.28
CA LYS A 76 -35.08 0.81 23.91
C LYS A 76 -34.94 0.05 25.22
N LEU A 77 -36.00 0.00 26.05
CA LEU A 77 -35.97 -0.78 27.30
C LEU A 77 -35.79 -2.28 27.01
N LYS A 78 -36.46 -2.82 25.99
CA LYS A 78 -36.33 -4.22 25.58
C LYS A 78 -34.91 -4.55 25.08
N LEU A 79 -34.33 -3.71 24.23
CA LEU A 79 -32.95 -3.89 23.75
C LEU A 79 -31.92 -3.79 24.89
N VAL A 80 -32.11 -2.85 25.82
CA VAL A 80 -31.28 -2.71 27.03
C VAL A 80 -31.43 -3.92 27.95
N ALA A 81 -32.63 -4.48 28.08
CA ALA A 81 -32.88 -5.70 28.85
C ALA A 81 -32.09 -6.89 28.28
N PHE A 82 -32.14 -7.10 26.95
CA PHE A 82 -31.36 -8.17 26.31
C PHE A 82 -29.86 -7.97 26.50
N THR A 83 -29.37 -6.73 26.36
CA THR A 83 -27.94 -6.40 26.57
C THR A 83 -27.48 -6.69 28.00
N GLN A 84 -28.33 -6.41 29.00
CA GLN A 84 -28.07 -6.73 30.40
C GLN A 84 -28.05 -8.25 30.66
N GLN A 85 -29.00 -8.99 30.08
CA GLN A 85 -29.03 -10.46 30.17
C GLN A 85 -27.80 -11.09 29.51
N VAL A 86 -27.31 -10.57 28.38
CA VAL A 86 -26.09 -11.07 27.73
C VAL A 86 -24.84 -10.82 28.58
N SER A 87 -24.80 -9.69 29.29
CA SER A 87 -23.62 -9.25 30.05
C SER A 87 -23.57 -9.85 31.46
N HIS A 88 -24.72 -9.94 32.13
CA HIS A 88 -24.83 -10.28 33.54
C HIS A 88 -25.58 -11.59 33.81
N GLY A 89 -26.21 -12.18 32.78
CA GLY A 89 -27.08 -13.35 32.92
C GLY A 89 -28.41 -13.00 33.59
N ILE A 90 -29.06 -14.01 34.15
CA ILE A 90 -30.37 -13.89 34.82
C ILE A 90 -30.33 -12.83 35.92
N TYR A 91 -31.33 -11.95 35.92
CA TYR A 91 -31.46 -10.90 36.93
C TYR A 91 -31.33 -11.47 38.36
N SER A 92 -30.38 -10.95 39.11
CA SER A 92 -30.12 -11.36 40.51
C SER A 92 -30.21 -10.12 41.42
N PRO A 93 -31.19 -10.05 42.35
CA PRO A 93 -31.39 -8.86 43.19
C PRO A 93 -30.22 -8.57 44.14
N GLU A 94 -29.38 -9.56 44.43
CA GLU A 94 -28.23 -9.44 45.35
C GLU A 94 -27.00 -8.76 44.70
N LYS A 95 -26.95 -8.68 43.36
CA LYS A 95 -25.77 -8.20 42.62
C LYS A 95 -25.83 -6.72 42.24
N LEU A 96 -26.94 -6.03 42.55
CA LEU A 96 -27.20 -4.67 42.07
C LEU A 96 -27.51 -3.72 43.24
N PRO A 97 -26.95 -2.49 43.24
CA PRO A 97 -27.30 -1.47 44.21
C PRO A 97 -28.79 -1.15 44.23
N GLU A 98 -29.32 -0.77 45.40
CA GLU A 98 -30.70 -0.32 45.53
C GLU A 98 -30.93 0.95 44.71
N LEU A 99 -31.98 0.94 43.88
CA LEU A 99 -32.34 2.10 43.06
C LEU A 99 -32.93 3.21 43.94
N GLY A 100 -32.56 4.44 43.65
CA GLY A 100 -33.10 5.62 44.35
C GLY A 100 -34.60 5.80 44.13
N VAL A 101 -35.28 6.37 45.13
CA VAL A 101 -36.75 6.56 45.15
C VAL A 101 -37.29 7.45 44.01
N LEU A 102 -36.42 8.17 43.29
CA LEU A 102 -36.77 9.00 42.13
C LEU A 102 -36.30 8.41 40.78
N ASP A 103 -35.60 7.27 40.78
CA ASP A 103 -35.10 6.63 39.56
C ASP A 103 -36.19 5.79 38.90
N VAL A 104 -37.03 6.45 38.09
CA VAL A 104 -38.13 5.82 37.34
C VAL A 104 -37.58 5.04 36.15
N ILE A 105 -36.59 5.59 35.44
CA ILE A 105 -35.99 4.97 34.26
C ILE A 105 -35.22 3.69 34.64
N GLY A 106 -34.45 3.73 35.75
CA GLY A 106 -33.77 2.55 36.27
C GLY A 106 -34.75 1.47 36.72
N ARG A 107 -35.90 1.86 37.28
CA ARG A 107 -36.98 0.92 37.62
C ARG A 107 -37.56 0.24 36.37
N ASP A 108 -37.83 1.00 35.31
CA ASP A 108 -38.36 0.44 34.06
C ASP A 108 -37.35 -0.50 33.39
N ARG A 109 -36.06 -0.14 33.38
CA ARG A 109 -34.98 -1.00 32.85
C ARG A 109 -34.84 -2.29 33.63
N LYS A 110 -34.93 -2.20 34.96
CA LYS A 110 -34.88 -3.36 35.85
C LYS A 110 -36.09 -4.26 35.65
N LEU A 111 -37.29 -3.69 35.51
CA LEU A 111 -38.51 -4.45 35.24
C LEU A 111 -38.42 -5.18 33.90
N ALA A 112 -38.00 -4.48 32.83
CA ALA A 112 -37.83 -5.08 31.51
C ALA A 112 -36.80 -6.22 31.52
N TRP A 113 -35.70 -6.08 32.27
CA TRP A 113 -34.71 -7.16 32.44
C TRP A 113 -35.26 -8.33 33.26
N GLN A 114 -36.04 -8.09 34.31
CA GLN A 114 -36.72 -9.14 35.06
C GLN A 114 -37.72 -9.94 34.20
N THR A 115 -38.42 -9.27 33.28
CA THR A 115 -39.39 -9.93 32.39
C THR A 115 -38.73 -10.92 31.42
N LEU A 116 -37.44 -10.79 31.13
CA LEU A 116 -36.70 -11.77 30.32
C LEU A 116 -36.50 -13.12 31.01
N GLY A 117 -36.70 -13.20 32.33
CA GLY A 117 -36.67 -14.46 33.07
C GLY A 117 -35.33 -15.19 32.98
N ASP A 118 -35.40 -16.48 32.69
CA ASP A 118 -34.29 -17.44 32.70
C ASP A 118 -33.66 -17.71 31.32
N ILE A 119 -33.89 -16.82 30.34
CA ILE A 119 -33.31 -16.99 29.00
C ILE A 119 -31.78 -17.06 29.05
N THR A 120 -31.22 -17.94 28.22
CA THR A 120 -29.77 -18.12 28.11
C THR A 120 -29.11 -16.92 27.43
N LYS A 121 -27.79 -16.82 27.55
CA LYS A 121 -27.00 -15.75 26.94
C LYS A 121 -27.15 -15.76 25.41
N GLU A 122 -27.11 -16.94 24.80
CA GLU A 122 -27.28 -17.15 23.37
C GLU A 122 -28.70 -16.73 22.90
N GLN A 123 -29.74 -17.11 23.64
CA GLN A 123 -31.12 -16.69 23.35
C GLN A 123 -31.32 -15.18 23.52
N ALA A 124 -30.64 -14.56 24.50
CA ALA A 124 -30.69 -13.11 24.68
C ALA A 124 -29.98 -12.36 23.53
N MET A 125 -28.88 -12.91 22.99
CA MET A 125 -28.23 -12.37 21.80
C MET A 125 -29.14 -12.47 20.57
N GLU A 126 -29.78 -13.63 20.37
CA GLU A 126 -30.73 -13.84 19.27
C GLU A 126 -31.94 -12.92 19.39
N GLY A 127 -32.54 -12.82 20.58
CA GLY A 127 -33.64 -11.91 20.85
C GLY A 127 -33.30 -10.45 20.59
N PHE A 128 -32.08 -10.02 20.90
CA PHE A 128 -31.60 -8.68 20.54
C PHE A 128 -31.53 -8.47 19.02
N ILE A 129 -30.97 -9.42 18.29
CA ILE A 129 -30.81 -9.35 16.82
C ILE A 129 -32.18 -9.30 16.14
N VAL A 130 -33.09 -10.21 16.51
CA VAL A 130 -34.44 -10.28 15.95
C VAL A 130 -35.24 -9.00 16.26
N LEU A 131 -35.13 -8.49 17.48
CA LEU A 131 -35.79 -7.25 17.85
C LEU A 131 -35.22 -6.06 17.06
N LEU A 132 -33.90 -5.98 16.90
CA LEU A 132 -33.26 -4.91 16.13
C LEU A 132 -33.65 -4.94 14.65
N ASP A 133 -33.72 -6.12 14.04
CA ASP A 133 -34.15 -6.28 12.65
C ASP A 133 -35.61 -5.84 12.46
N LYS A 134 -36.52 -6.26 13.37
CA LYS A 134 -37.93 -5.82 13.37
C LYS A 134 -38.07 -4.30 13.49
N LEU A 135 -37.19 -3.66 14.27
CA LEU A 135 -37.22 -2.22 14.51
C LEU A 135 -36.50 -1.41 13.43
N CYS A 136 -35.59 -2.03 12.68
CA CYS A 136 -34.80 -1.39 11.63
C CYS A 136 -34.51 -2.34 10.47
N PRO A 137 -35.34 -2.32 9.40
CA PRO A 137 -35.13 -3.17 8.23
C PRO A 137 -33.81 -2.92 7.47
N LEU A 138 -33.14 -1.78 7.70
CA LEU A 138 -31.80 -1.48 7.15
C LEU A 138 -30.70 -2.34 7.79
N PHE A 139 -30.98 -2.99 8.92
CA PHE A 139 -30.01 -3.87 9.56
C PHE A 139 -29.67 -5.09 8.69
N LYS A 140 -30.67 -5.70 8.03
CA LYS A 140 -30.45 -6.82 7.11
C LYS A 140 -29.51 -6.46 5.96
N THR A 141 -29.73 -5.32 5.30
CA THR A 141 -28.86 -4.87 4.20
C THR A 141 -27.45 -4.53 4.67
N PHE A 142 -27.32 -3.97 5.87
CA PHE A 142 -26.02 -3.73 6.51
C PHE A 142 -25.24 -5.02 6.77
N VAL A 143 -25.90 -6.06 7.29
CA VAL A 143 -25.26 -7.37 7.55
C VAL A 143 -24.81 -8.02 6.24
N GLU A 144 -25.63 -7.97 5.20
CA GLU A 144 -25.28 -8.50 3.87
C GLU A 144 -24.10 -7.75 3.24
N ALA A 145 -24.04 -6.43 3.38
CA ALA A 145 -22.92 -5.61 2.89
C ALA A 145 -21.63 -5.94 3.65
N GLN A 146 -21.69 -6.00 4.98
CA GLN A 146 -20.55 -6.36 5.83
C GLN A 146 -20.02 -7.75 5.54
N LYS A 147 -20.89 -8.71 5.21
CA LYS A 147 -20.47 -10.03 4.77
C LYS A 147 -19.64 -9.98 3.49
N ARG A 148 -20.11 -9.25 2.47
CA ARG A 148 -19.40 -9.14 1.19
C ARG A 148 -18.03 -8.48 1.38
N ASP A 149 -17.96 -7.42 2.17
CA ASP A 149 -16.71 -6.71 2.47
C ASP A 149 -15.68 -7.64 3.14
N ILE A 150 -16.10 -8.43 4.13
CA ILE A 150 -15.23 -9.41 4.80
C ILE A 150 -14.72 -10.49 3.82
N GLU A 151 -15.60 -11.01 2.96
CA GLU A 151 -15.27 -12.05 1.98
C GLU A 151 -14.30 -11.54 0.92
N GLU A 152 -14.56 -10.35 0.36
CA GLU A 152 -13.72 -9.69 -0.62
C GLU A 152 -12.33 -9.37 -0.06
N LYS A 153 -12.27 -8.83 1.15
CA LYS A 153 -11.01 -8.58 1.86
C LYS A 153 -10.21 -9.85 2.11
N SER A 154 -10.89 -10.95 2.44
CA SER A 154 -10.21 -12.25 2.58
C SER A 154 -9.68 -12.78 1.24
N ARG A 155 -10.34 -12.47 0.12
CA ARG A 155 -9.87 -12.85 -1.22
C ARG A 155 -8.62 -12.05 -1.59
N LEU A 156 -8.68 -10.72 -1.47
CA LEU A 156 -7.56 -9.81 -1.76
C LEU A 156 -6.31 -10.17 -0.95
N LYS A 157 -6.47 -10.46 0.34
CA LYS A 157 -5.33 -10.84 1.19
C LYS A 157 -4.66 -12.14 0.74
N LYS A 158 -5.44 -13.14 0.29
CA LYS A 158 -4.90 -14.41 -0.22
C LYS A 158 -4.18 -14.20 -1.55
N GLU A 159 -4.73 -13.35 -2.41
CA GLU A 159 -4.12 -13.00 -3.69
C GLU A 159 -2.79 -12.24 -3.51
N GLU A 160 -2.76 -11.26 -2.60
CA GLU A 160 -1.54 -10.53 -2.26
C GLU A 160 -0.47 -11.45 -1.65
N GLU A 161 -0.86 -12.39 -0.79
CA GLU A 161 0.05 -13.39 -0.22
C GLU A 161 0.63 -14.31 -1.30
N LEU A 162 -0.20 -14.75 -2.25
CA LEU A 162 0.25 -15.54 -3.40
C LEU A 162 1.21 -14.75 -4.29
N ARG A 163 0.91 -13.49 -4.58
CA ARG A 163 1.79 -12.60 -5.36
C ARG A 163 3.16 -12.43 -4.68
N LYS A 164 3.20 -12.24 -3.37
CA LYS A 164 4.46 -12.13 -2.61
C LYS A 164 5.28 -13.42 -2.67
N ILE A 165 4.63 -14.59 -2.51
CA ILE A 165 5.31 -15.88 -2.62
C ILE A 165 5.87 -16.09 -4.03
N GLU A 166 5.12 -15.71 -5.07
CA GLU A 166 5.58 -15.82 -6.45
C GLU A 166 6.74 -14.88 -6.74
N GLU A 167 6.68 -13.63 -6.29
CA GLU A 167 7.76 -12.65 -6.43
C GLU A 167 9.03 -13.08 -5.70
N GLU A 168 8.91 -13.58 -4.46
CA GLU A 168 10.04 -14.12 -3.69
C GLU A 168 10.68 -15.32 -4.42
N LYS A 169 9.85 -16.20 -5.00
CA LYS A 169 10.34 -17.34 -5.79
C LYS A 169 11.11 -16.88 -7.03
N ARG A 170 10.58 -15.90 -7.78
CA ARG A 170 11.26 -15.35 -8.97
C ARG A 170 12.57 -14.67 -8.60
N LEU A 171 12.62 -13.93 -7.49
CA LEU A 171 13.83 -13.28 -7.03
C LEU A 171 14.92 -14.31 -6.66
N LYS A 172 14.53 -15.40 -6.01
CA LYS A 172 15.43 -16.50 -5.64
C LYS A 172 15.98 -17.25 -6.86
N GLU A 173 15.15 -17.47 -7.88
CA GLU A 173 15.58 -18.06 -9.15
C GLU A 173 16.60 -17.17 -9.86
N LEU A 174 16.37 -15.85 -9.93
CA LEU A 174 17.30 -14.88 -10.50
C LEU A 174 18.62 -14.79 -9.73
N GLU A 175 18.59 -14.87 -8.39
CA GLU A 175 19.81 -14.88 -7.56
C GLU A 175 20.63 -16.16 -7.80
N GLU A 176 19.97 -17.32 -7.91
CA GLU A 176 20.64 -18.58 -8.21
C GLU A 176 21.27 -18.57 -9.61
N GLU A 177 20.59 -17.99 -10.60
CA GLU A 177 21.12 -17.83 -11.96
C GLU A 177 22.36 -16.92 -11.97
N LYS A 178 22.28 -15.73 -11.37
CA LYS A 178 23.43 -14.82 -11.25
C LYS A 178 24.64 -15.47 -10.57
N LYS A 179 24.41 -16.25 -9.51
CA LYS A 179 25.47 -16.97 -8.81
C LYS A 179 26.13 -18.03 -9.70
N LYS A 180 25.34 -18.75 -10.50
CA LYS A 180 25.86 -19.73 -11.49
C LYS A 180 26.68 -19.03 -12.57
N GLU A 181 26.22 -17.90 -13.09
CA GLU A 181 26.97 -17.12 -14.08
C GLU A 181 28.30 -16.60 -13.51
N GLU A 182 28.31 -16.07 -12.30
CA GLU A 182 29.52 -15.59 -11.63
C GLU A 182 30.53 -16.74 -11.39
N GLU A 183 30.04 -17.90 -10.93
CA GLU A 183 30.90 -19.08 -10.75
C GLU A 183 31.50 -19.56 -12.08
N GLN A 184 30.70 -19.56 -13.16
CA GLN A 184 31.19 -19.89 -14.50
C GLN A 184 32.25 -18.90 -14.99
N ARG A 185 32.02 -17.59 -14.81
CA ARG A 185 33.00 -16.55 -15.14
C ARG A 185 34.30 -16.71 -14.38
N LEU A 186 34.23 -16.95 -13.07
CA LEU A 186 35.41 -17.17 -12.24
C LEU A 186 36.19 -18.41 -12.68
N LYS A 187 35.48 -19.49 -13.03
CA LYS A 187 36.09 -20.72 -13.54
C LYS A 187 36.78 -20.49 -14.90
N GLN A 188 36.13 -19.78 -15.81
CA GLN A 188 36.71 -19.40 -17.10
C GLN A 188 37.94 -18.51 -16.93
N GLU A 189 37.89 -17.52 -16.04
CA GLU A 189 39.03 -16.64 -15.77
C GLU A 189 40.20 -17.40 -15.14
N LYS A 190 39.93 -18.30 -14.19
CA LYS A 190 40.94 -19.16 -13.59
C LYS A 190 41.60 -20.05 -14.63
N GLN A 191 40.82 -20.65 -15.53
CA GLN A 191 41.34 -21.43 -16.65
C GLN A 191 42.18 -20.56 -17.59
N ARG A 192 41.70 -19.36 -17.93
CA ARG A 192 42.43 -18.38 -18.77
C ARG A 192 43.80 -18.06 -18.20
N ARG A 193 43.85 -17.75 -16.90
CA ARG A 193 45.08 -17.41 -16.18
C ARG A 193 46.04 -18.58 -16.12
N GLN A 194 45.56 -19.80 -15.85
CA GLN A 194 46.40 -21.00 -15.86
C GLN A 194 47.06 -21.23 -17.22
N ILE A 195 46.32 -21.05 -18.33
CA ILE A 195 46.86 -21.18 -19.69
C ILE A 195 47.92 -20.09 -19.95
N GLN A 196 47.63 -18.83 -19.60
CA GLN A 196 48.57 -17.73 -19.76
C GLN A 196 49.85 -17.96 -18.97
N ASP A 197 49.76 -18.33 -17.68
CA ASP A 197 50.93 -18.56 -16.82
C ASP A 197 51.80 -19.71 -17.34
N ALA A 198 51.19 -20.82 -17.79
CA ALA A 198 51.92 -21.95 -18.35
C ALA A 198 52.63 -21.57 -19.67
N LEU A 199 51.95 -20.84 -20.54
CA LEU A 199 52.50 -20.38 -21.83
C LEU A 199 53.64 -19.37 -21.62
N ASN A 200 53.47 -18.47 -20.65
CA ASN A 200 54.47 -17.49 -20.25
C ASN A 200 55.72 -18.20 -19.72
N GLN A 201 55.59 -19.21 -18.86
CA GLN A 201 56.74 -19.98 -18.35
C GLN A 201 57.53 -20.65 -19.48
N GLN A 202 56.84 -21.22 -20.46
CA GLN A 202 57.48 -21.91 -21.58
C GLN A 202 58.27 -20.94 -22.48
N THR A 203 57.75 -19.74 -22.70
CA THR A 203 58.31 -18.77 -23.67
C THR A 203 59.16 -17.66 -23.06
N PHE A 204 59.16 -17.55 -21.72
CA PHE A 204 59.80 -16.46 -20.98
C PHE A 204 61.25 -16.21 -21.41
N TYR A 205 62.09 -17.25 -21.45
CA TYR A 205 63.51 -17.09 -21.75
C TYR A 205 63.77 -16.66 -23.20
N GLN A 206 62.95 -17.12 -24.16
CA GLN A 206 63.04 -16.72 -25.56
C GLN A 206 62.66 -15.25 -25.74
N PHE A 207 61.54 -14.83 -25.18
CA PHE A 207 61.08 -13.43 -25.27
C PHE A 207 61.99 -12.47 -24.49
N LYS A 208 62.50 -12.89 -23.33
CA LYS A 208 63.46 -12.11 -22.55
C LYS A 208 64.76 -11.86 -23.32
N SER A 209 65.33 -12.92 -23.91
CA SER A 209 66.58 -12.80 -24.70
C SER A 209 66.38 -11.91 -25.93
N TYR A 210 65.22 -11.99 -26.58
CA TYR A 210 64.87 -11.13 -27.71
C TYR A 210 64.70 -9.67 -27.26
N ALA A 211 64.04 -9.41 -26.14
CA ALA A 211 63.85 -8.08 -25.60
C ALA A 211 65.17 -7.42 -25.17
N GLU A 212 66.10 -8.19 -24.57
CA GLU A 212 67.44 -7.72 -24.20
C GLU A 212 68.28 -7.30 -25.42
N GLN A 213 68.08 -7.94 -26.58
CA GLN A 213 68.75 -7.56 -27.82
C GLN A 213 68.17 -6.29 -28.44
N GLN A 214 66.84 -6.10 -28.37
CA GLN A 214 66.18 -4.92 -28.97
C GLN A 214 66.34 -3.65 -28.12
N TYR A 215 66.34 -3.80 -26.79
CA TYR A 215 66.47 -2.67 -25.86
C TYR A 215 67.56 -2.93 -24.81
N PRO A 216 68.86 -2.88 -25.17
CA PRO A 216 69.95 -3.11 -24.22
C PRO A 216 69.94 -2.04 -23.11
N GLY A 217 69.97 -2.46 -21.84
CA GLY A 217 70.08 -1.57 -20.68
C GLY A 217 68.80 -0.86 -20.24
N ASN A 218 67.65 -1.12 -20.88
CA ASN A 218 66.35 -0.57 -20.48
C ASN A 218 65.38 -1.66 -20.00
N PRO A 219 65.33 -1.98 -18.69
CA PRO A 219 64.52 -3.08 -18.16
C PRO A 219 63.01 -2.83 -18.27
N GLU A 220 62.58 -1.57 -18.29
CA GLU A 220 61.15 -1.21 -18.36
C GLU A 220 60.59 -1.46 -19.77
N GLN A 221 61.32 -1.03 -20.81
CA GLN A 221 60.96 -1.32 -22.20
C GLN A 221 61.08 -2.81 -22.54
N GLN A 222 62.07 -3.51 -21.97
CA GLN A 222 62.16 -4.97 -22.09
C GLN A 222 60.92 -5.67 -21.52
N GLY A 223 60.45 -5.24 -20.34
CA GLY A 223 59.25 -5.78 -19.71
C GLY A 223 57.98 -5.58 -20.53
N VAL A 224 57.79 -4.38 -21.09
CA VAL A 224 56.65 -4.08 -21.98
C VAL A 224 56.69 -4.94 -23.24
N LEU A 225 57.85 -5.08 -23.89
CA LEU A 225 57.99 -5.89 -25.10
C LEU A 225 57.74 -7.38 -24.81
N VAL A 226 58.26 -7.92 -23.71
CA VAL A 226 58.00 -9.32 -23.30
C VAL A 226 56.50 -9.55 -23.09
N ARG A 227 55.81 -8.62 -22.42
CA ARG A 227 54.37 -8.71 -22.20
C ARG A 227 53.59 -8.70 -23.52
N GLN A 228 53.95 -7.82 -24.46
CA GLN A 228 53.32 -7.76 -25.78
C GLN A 228 53.51 -9.06 -26.57
N LEU A 229 54.71 -9.64 -26.55
CA LEU A 229 55.01 -10.91 -27.21
C LEU A 229 54.25 -12.08 -26.57
N GLN A 230 54.16 -12.10 -25.24
CA GLN A 230 53.36 -13.08 -24.49
C GLN A 230 51.86 -12.98 -24.84
N GLU A 231 51.32 -11.76 -24.92
CA GLU A 231 49.94 -11.52 -25.32
C GLU A 231 49.68 -11.98 -26.76
N GLN A 232 50.57 -11.67 -27.73
CA GLN A 232 50.42 -12.16 -29.11
C GLN A 232 50.49 -13.68 -29.20
N HIS A 233 51.44 -14.29 -28.48
CA HIS A 233 51.60 -15.73 -28.46
C HIS A 233 50.39 -16.43 -27.83
N TYR A 234 49.79 -15.83 -26.79
CA TYR A 234 48.54 -16.29 -26.21
C TYR A 234 47.39 -16.26 -27.23
N HIS A 235 47.22 -15.18 -27.99
CA HIS A 235 46.18 -15.10 -29.02
C HIS A 235 46.34 -16.17 -30.10
N GLN A 236 47.57 -16.37 -30.59
CA GLN A 236 47.86 -17.42 -31.59
C GLN A 236 47.53 -18.81 -31.05
N TYR A 237 47.91 -19.09 -29.79
CA TYR A 237 47.62 -20.36 -29.14
C TYR A 237 46.11 -20.59 -28.97
N MET A 238 45.36 -19.58 -28.53
CA MET A 238 43.90 -19.66 -28.38
C MET A 238 43.20 -19.90 -29.73
N GLN A 239 43.67 -19.26 -30.82
CA GLN A 239 43.14 -19.48 -32.17
C GLN A 239 43.39 -20.92 -32.65
N GLN A 240 44.57 -21.48 -32.36
CA GLN A 240 44.90 -22.87 -32.69
C GLN A 240 44.07 -23.87 -31.88
N LEU A 241 43.87 -23.63 -30.58
CA LEU A 241 42.98 -24.43 -29.74
C LEU A 241 41.54 -24.42 -30.26
N HIS A 242 41.02 -23.24 -30.61
CA HIS A 242 39.67 -23.10 -31.17
C HIS A 242 39.51 -23.90 -32.47
N ARG A 243 40.48 -23.78 -33.39
CA ARG A 243 40.51 -24.56 -34.65
C ARG A 243 40.56 -26.07 -34.39
N ASN A 244 41.38 -26.52 -33.45
CA ASN A 244 41.46 -27.95 -33.10
C ASN A 244 40.15 -28.46 -32.49
N GLN A 245 39.46 -27.64 -31.69
CA GLN A 245 38.20 -27.99 -31.07
C GLN A 245 37.06 -28.10 -32.10
N LEU A 246 37.05 -27.25 -33.13
CA LEU A 246 36.13 -27.37 -34.28
C LEU A 246 36.34 -28.69 -35.02
N VAL A 247 37.59 -29.04 -35.34
CA VAL A 247 37.93 -30.32 -36.01
C VAL A 247 37.54 -31.55 -35.19
N ILE A 248 37.56 -31.46 -33.84
CA ILE A 248 37.11 -32.54 -32.96
C ILE A 248 35.57 -32.63 -32.95
N LYS A 249 34.86 -31.50 -32.89
CA LYS A 249 33.40 -31.45 -32.97
C LYS A 249 32.88 -32.03 -34.29
N ASP A 250 33.50 -31.70 -35.42
CA ASP A 250 33.12 -32.23 -36.73
C ASP A 250 33.30 -33.76 -36.79
N LYS A 251 34.39 -34.28 -36.22
CA LYS A 251 34.63 -35.74 -36.13
C LYS A 251 33.67 -36.49 -35.20
N ASP A 252 33.15 -35.84 -34.16
CA ASP A 252 32.15 -36.43 -33.26
C ASP A 252 30.73 -36.36 -33.86
N MET A 253 30.45 -35.39 -34.72
CA MET A 253 29.23 -35.34 -35.55
C MET A 253 29.25 -36.44 -36.63
N ASP A 254 30.38 -36.66 -37.31
CA ASP A 254 30.55 -37.76 -38.29
C ASP A 254 30.41 -39.17 -37.68
N LYS A 255 30.63 -39.33 -36.36
CA LYS A 255 30.41 -40.61 -35.65
C LYS A 255 28.98 -40.84 -35.21
N LYS A 256 28.12 -39.81 -35.21
CA LYS A 256 26.70 -39.93 -34.85
C LYS A 256 25.77 -40.08 -36.06
N GLU A 257 26.27 -39.94 -37.29
CA GLU A 257 25.50 -40.10 -38.53
C GLU A 257 25.68 -41.48 -39.21
N SER A 258 26.15 -42.51 -38.52
CA SER A 258 26.09 -43.89 -39.02
C SER A 258 24.84 -44.65 -38.53
N SER A 259 23.65 -44.05 -38.66
CA SER A 259 22.40 -44.80 -38.74
C SER A 259 21.28 -43.95 -39.35
N VAL A 260 20.90 -44.34 -40.57
CA VAL A 260 19.65 -44.08 -41.32
C VAL A 260 19.62 -42.85 -42.25
N ASP A 261 19.77 -43.18 -43.55
CA ASP A 261 19.20 -42.63 -44.79
C ASP A 261 19.11 -41.10 -45.06
N THR A 262 19.91 -40.67 -46.04
CA THR A 262 19.67 -39.63 -47.07
C THR A 262 18.26 -39.69 -47.74
N PRO A 263 17.82 -38.69 -48.56
CA PRO A 263 18.41 -37.38 -48.92
C PRO A 263 17.41 -36.19 -49.01
N ASN A 264 17.88 -34.94 -48.89
CA ASN A 264 18.00 -34.01 -50.04
C ASN A 264 18.36 -32.56 -49.65
N LYS A 265 19.42 -32.07 -50.32
CA LYS A 265 19.75 -30.69 -50.75
C LYS A 265 19.91 -29.61 -49.68
N GLU A 266 21.12 -29.16 -49.32
CA GLU A 266 22.15 -28.38 -50.08
C GLU A 266 21.65 -27.05 -50.68
N PRO A 267 22.52 -26.03 -50.84
CA PRO A 267 23.40 -25.36 -49.87
C PRO A 267 23.36 -23.82 -50.15
N GLU A 268 24.50 -23.14 -50.34
CA GLU A 268 24.75 -21.71 -50.59
C GLU A 268 25.14 -20.95 -49.30
N GLU A 269 26.41 -21.08 -48.86
CA GLU A 269 27.60 -20.31 -49.28
C GLU A 269 27.79 -19.01 -48.45
N ASP A 270 28.83 -19.08 -47.60
CA ASP A 270 29.75 -18.02 -47.15
C ASP A 270 30.24 -17.16 -48.38
N PRO A 271 30.94 -15.98 -48.32
CA PRO A 271 31.81 -15.53 -47.23
C PRO A 271 32.12 -13.98 -47.10
N LEU A 272 33.03 -13.65 -46.16
CA LEU A 272 33.97 -12.48 -46.09
C LEU A 272 33.44 -11.12 -45.57
N LEU A 273 33.86 -10.64 -44.39
CA LEU A 273 35.13 -10.02 -43.95
C LEU A 273 35.26 -8.49 -44.18
N ALA A 274 35.59 -7.81 -43.06
CA ALA A 274 36.65 -6.80 -42.87
C ALA A 274 36.24 -5.35 -42.55
N ASN A 275 36.83 -4.87 -41.42
CA ASN A 275 37.43 -3.54 -41.15
C ASN A 275 36.57 -2.27 -41.36
N ASP A 276 36.77 -1.14 -40.68
CA ASP A 276 37.81 -0.63 -39.80
C ASP A 276 37.23 0.53 -38.98
N LEU A 277 37.96 0.91 -37.95
CA LEU A 277 37.80 2.14 -37.18
C LEU A 277 37.91 3.38 -38.07
N SER A 278 37.10 4.42 -37.82
CA SER A 278 37.60 5.80 -37.87
C SER A 278 36.78 6.73 -36.98
N ALA A 279 37.52 7.56 -36.26
CA ALA A 279 37.06 8.66 -35.45
C ALA A 279 36.41 9.76 -36.30
N THR A 280 35.31 10.31 -35.80
CA THR A 280 34.81 11.67 -36.06
C THR A 280 33.96 12.01 -34.82
N ASN A 281 34.50 12.88 -33.96
CA ASN A 281 34.19 14.31 -33.89
C ASN A 281 32.94 14.59 -33.07
N ASP A 282 33.20 15.28 -31.96
CA ASP A 282 32.31 16.18 -31.27
C ASP A 282 31.43 16.97 -32.25
N GLU A 283 30.13 17.03 -31.96
CA GLU A 283 29.32 18.25 -31.80
C GLU A 283 27.82 17.90 -31.90
N ASP A 284 27.05 18.50 -31.00
CA ASP A 284 25.59 18.59 -30.95
C ASP A 284 24.78 17.30 -30.72
N ASP A 285 24.57 16.99 -29.44
CA ASP A 285 23.22 16.62 -29.00
C ASP A 285 22.77 17.67 -27.98
N SER A 286 22.15 18.72 -28.50
CA SER A 286 21.52 19.78 -27.74
C SER A 286 20.22 19.25 -27.12
N ASP A 287 20.36 18.48 -26.04
CA ASP A 287 19.28 18.33 -25.08
C ASP A 287 19.18 19.66 -24.31
N GLU A 288 18.28 20.56 -24.75
CA GLU A 288 17.71 21.58 -23.88
C GLU A 288 16.90 20.85 -22.78
N THR A 289 17.62 20.19 -21.88
CA THR A 289 17.10 19.87 -20.56
C THR A 289 16.89 21.22 -19.88
N GLU A 290 15.64 21.62 -19.71
CA GLU A 290 15.30 22.69 -18.78
C GLU A 290 16.08 22.43 -17.49
N ASP A 291 17.02 23.32 -17.16
CA ASP A 291 17.99 23.18 -16.08
C ASP A 291 17.25 23.33 -14.74
N TRP A 292 16.47 22.30 -14.38
CA TRP A 292 15.75 22.25 -13.12
C TRP A 292 16.80 22.26 -12.00
N PRO A 293 16.73 23.21 -11.06
CA PRO A 293 17.78 23.38 -10.08
C PRO A 293 17.98 22.10 -9.27
N LYS A 294 19.25 21.75 -9.02
CA LYS A 294 19.62 20.54 -8.28
C LYS A 294 18.95 20.53 -6.91
N ILE A 295 18.08 19.55 -6.69
CA ILE A 295 17.39 19.32 -5.41
C ILE A 295 18.38 18.71 -4.42
N VAL A 296 18.64 19.42 -3.32
CA VAL A 296 19.49 18.94 -2.23
C VAL A 296 18.70 17.91 -1.40
N PRO A 297 19.29 16.83 -0.88
CA PRO A 297 18.57 15.92 0.01
C PRO A 297 18.03 16.64 1.26
N ALA A 298 16.81 16.28 1.68
CA ALA A 298 16.26 16.77 2.95
C ALA A 298 16.96 16.14 4.14
N GLU A 299 17.09 16.91 5.21
CA GLU A 299 17.56 16.43 6.51
C GLU A 299 16.35 15.99 7.36
N MET A 300 16.47 14.85 8.04
CA MET A 300 15.42 14.29 8.91
C MET A 300 16.04 13.84 10.23
N TRP A 301 15.38 14.17 11.34
CA TRP A 301 15.79 13.74 12.68
C TRP A 301 14.58 13.56 13.60
N THR A 302 14.81 12.94 14.76
CA THR A 302 13.80 12.82 15.82
C THR A 302 14.33 13.37 17.14
N TYR A 303 13.43 13.81 18.01
CA TYR A 303 13.77 14.19 19.38
C TYR A 303 12.66 13.83 20.37
N LYS A 304 13.06 13.69 21.64
CA LYS A 304 12.15 13.32 22.74
C LYS A 304 11.37 14.52 23.27
N GLY A 305 10.28 14.27 23.98
CA GLY A 305 9.42 15.33 24.51
C GLY A 305 8.14 15.54 23.70
N VAL A 306 7.59 14.46 23.13
CA VAL A 306 6.34 14.48 22.37
C VAL A 306 5.20 15.16 23.11
N ASP A 307 5.03 14.89 24.41
CA ASP A 307 3.93 15.47 25.18
C ASP A 307 4.05 17.00 25.31
N GLU A 308 5.26 17.51 25.57
CA GLU A 308 5.55 18.95 25.65
C GLU A 308 5.35 19.64 24.29
N PHE A 309 5.79 19.01 23.20
CA PHE A 309 5.53 19.49 21.85
C PHE A 309 4.03 19.60 21.57
N LYS A 310 3.27 18.52 21.81
CA LYS A 310 1.81 18.50 21.61
C LYS A 310 1.09 19.56 22.43
N GLU A 311 1.49 19.75 23.70
CA GLU A 311 0.91 20.80 24.55
C GLU A 311 1.22 22.21 24.04
N THR A 312 2.42 22.43 23.51
CA THR A 312 2.83 23.71 22.92
C THR A 312 1.99 24.02 21.69
N ILE A 313 1.88 23.07 20.74
CA ILE A 313 1.05 23.24 19.53
C ILE A 313 -0.42 23.50 19.88
N ARG A 314 -1.01 22.75 20.82
CA ARG A 314 -2.40 22.99 21.26
C ARG A 314 -2.64 24.39 21.83
N ARG A 315 -1.62 25.02 22.42
CA ARG A 315 -1.73 26.32 23.09
C ARG A 315 -1.46 27.48 22.14
N GLU A 316 -0.44 27.34 21.32
CA GLU A 316 0.11 28.43 20.50
C GLU A 316 -0.42 28.41 19.07
N GLU A 317 -0.77 27.23 18.53
CA GLU A 317 -1.10 27.01 17.13
C GLU A 317 -2.31 26.07 16.99
N GLY A 318 -3.50 26.56 17.38
CA GLY A 318 -4.74 25.75 17.36
C GLY A 318 -5.10 25.18 15.98
N ASP A 319 -4.80 25.92 14.90
CA ASP A 319 -5.01 25.48 13.52
C ASP A 319 -3.99 24.43 13.05
N ALA A 320 -2.93 24.19 13.84
CA ALA A 320 -1.90 23.20 13.56
C ALA A 320 -2.16 21.84 14.22
N VAL A 321 -3.39 21.65 14.74
CA VAL A 321 -3.92 20.36 15.21
C VAL A 321 -4.98 19.86 14.24
N ILE A 322 -4.66 18.81 13.49
CA ILE A 322 -5.53 18.25 12.46
C ILE A 322 -5.93 16.83 12.83
N LYS A 323 -7.21 16.49 12.68
CA LYS A 323 -7.66 15.11 12.77
C LYS A 323 -7.62 14.48 11.38
N VAL A 324 -6.81 13.44 11.21
CA VAL A 324 -6.73 12.64 9.98
C VAL A 324 -7.58 11.38 10.17
N SER A 325 -8.69 11.23 9.47
CA SER A 325 -9.56 10.05 9.61
C SER A 325 -8.94 8.81 8.95
N HIS A 326 -9.55 7.65 9.18
CA HIS A 326 -9.12 6.39 8.55
C HIS A 326 -9.33 6.48 7.02
N GLY A 327 -8.40 5.98 6.21
CA GLY A 327 -8.53 6.05 4.75
C GLY A 327 -8.25 7.44 4.14
N GLU A 328 -7.91 8.45 4.94
CA GLU A 328 -7.66 9.81 4.46
C GLU A 328 -6.17 10.10 4.28
N THR A 329 -5.86 10.99 3.35
CA THR A 329 -4.57 11.70 3.27
C THR A 329 -4.80 13.19 3.47
N VAL A 330 -4.03 13.80 4.37
CA VAL A 330 -3.99 15.25 4.53
C VAL A 330 -2.72 15.80 3.88
N THR A 331 -2.87 16.78 3.02
CA THR A 331 -1.77 17.51 2.38
C THR A 331 -1.72 18.95 2.88
N VAL A 332 -0.66 19.30 3.59
CA VAL A 332 -0.37 20.69 3.98
C VAL A 332 0.50 21.32 2.88
N ARG A 333 -0.05 22.33 2.20
CA ARG A 333 0.61 23.08 1.15
C ARG A 333 1.31 24.30 1.75
N VAL A 334 2.63 24.35 1.61
CA VAL A 334 3.49 25.42 2.16
C VAL A 334 4.24 26.12 1.02
N PRO A 335 3.74 27.28 0.56
CA PRO A 335 4.43 28.11 -0.43
C PRO A 335 5.83 28.54 0.02
N THR A 336 6.79 28.59 -0.91
CA THR A 336 8.10 29.20 -0.65
C THR A 336 7.95 30.70 -0.43
N HIS A 337 8.58 31.23 0.61
CA HIS A 337 8.62 32.66 0.88
C HIS A 337 9.78 33.33 0.12
N GLU A 338 9.59 34.55 -0.40
CA GLU A 338 10.63 35.27 -1.17
C GLU A 338 11.91 35.51 -0.35
N ASP A 339 11.76 35.88 0.93
CA ASP A 339 12.88 36.04 1.86
C ASP A 339 13.35 34.72 2.52
N GLY A 340 12.76 33.59 2.14
CA GLY A 340 13.06 32.29 2.75
C GLY A 340 14.16 31.54 2.00
N SER A 341 14.93 30.72 2.72
CA SER A 341 15.96 29.85 2.12
C SER A 341 15.77 28.37 2.43
N CYS A 342 15.02 28.03 3.46
CA CYS A 342 14.86 26.65 3.92
C CYS A 342 13.51 26.47 4.61
N LEU A 343 12.84 25.34 4.35
CA LEU A 343 11.64 24.91 5.08
C LEU A 343 12.06 24.03 6.25
N PHE A 344 11.43 24.23 7.40
CA PHE A 344 11.50 23.33 8.55
C PHE A 344 10.09 22.83 8.86
N TRP A 345 10.01 21.56 9.25
CA TRP A 345 8.78 20.93 9.72
C TRP A 345 9.03 20.10 10.95
N GLU A 346 8.03 20.06 11.82
CA GLU A 346 7.98 19.19 13.00
C GLU A 346 6.58 18.59 13.10
N PHE A 347 6.45 17.33 13.50
CA PHE A 347 5.16 16.71 13.73
C PHE A 347 5.18 15.55 14.72
N ALA A 348 4.02 15.32 15.34
CA ALA A 348 3.74 14.22 16.24
C ALA A 348 2.27 13.78 16.11
N THR A 349 1.97 12.55 16.53
CA THR A 349 0.61 11.99 16.49
C THR A 349 0.16 11.44 17.83
N ASP A 350 -1.14 11.41 18.08
CA ASP A 350 -1.71 10.65 19.20
C ASP A 350 -1.90 9.17 18.85
N GLY A 351 -1.38 8.30 19.73
CA GLY A 351 -1.71 6.87 19.81
C GLY A 351 -0.97 5.94 18.85
N TYR A 352 -0.73 6.35 17.59
CA TYR A 352 -0.21 5.48 16.55
C TYR A 352 0.58 6.23 15.49
N ASP A 353 1.26 5.47 14.63
CA ASP A 353 2.06 5.95 13.52
C ASP A 353 1.22 6.59 12.40
N ILE A 354 1.87 7.39 11.56
CA ILE A 354 1.30 7.98 10.35
C ILE A 354 2.31 7.92 9.19
N GLY A 355 1.83 7.79 7.95
CA GLY A 355 2.67 7.94 6.77
C GLY A 355 3.05 9.41 6.59
N PHE A 356 4.33 9.69 6.34
CA PHE A 356 4.81 11.05 6.10
C PHE A 356 5.75 11.10 4.91
N GLY A 357 5.49 12.05 4.00
CA GLY A 357 6.36 12.39 2.88
C GLY A 357 6.25 13.87 2.52
N VAL A 358 7.20 14.33 1.71
CA VAL A 358 7.32 15.72 1.28
C VAL A 358 7.55 15.74 -0.23
N TYR A 359 6.75 16.52 -0.94
CA TYR A 359 6.92 16.78 -2.37
C TYR A 359 7.12 18.27 -2.59
N PHE A 360 7.67 18.63 -3.75
CA PHE A 360 7.82 20.01 -4.17
C PHE A 360 7.13 20.20 -5.52
N GLU A 361 6.11 21.04 -5.53
CA GLU A 361 5.36 21.42 -6.73
C GLU A 361 6.00 22.68 -7.34
N TRP A 362 6.44 22.57 -8.59
CA TRP A 362 7.10 23.64 -9.33
C TRP A 362 6.08 24.61 -9.92
N SER A 363 5.46 25.41 -9.05
CA SER A 363 4.47 26.43 -9.42
C SER A 363 4.83 27.80 -8.85
N LYS A 364 4.33 28.87 -9.49
CA LYS A 364 4.39 30.20 -8.86
C LYS A 364 3.28 30.27 -7.81
N PRO A 365 3.61 30.39 -6.50
CA PRO A 365 2.58 30.44 -5.49
C PRO A 365 1.74 31.71 -5.64
N GLU A 366 0.42 31.56 -5.69
CA GLU A 366 -0.52 32.70 -5.75
C GLU A 366 -0.65 33.43 -4.40
N THR A 367 -0.24 32.76 -3.32
CA THR A 367 -0.29 33.25 -1.94
C THR A 367 0.88 32.69 -1.14
N THR A 368 1.30 33.40 -0.10
CA THR A 368 2.27 32.91 0.90
C THR A 368 1.59 32.19 2.08
N GLN A 369 0.26 32.06 2.06
CA GLN A 369 -0.51 31.44 3.13
C GLN A 369 -0.46 29.90 3.04
N VAL A 370 -0.23 29.24 4.18
CA VAL A 370 -0.32 27.78 4.31
C VAL A 370 -1.77 27.34 4.17
N SER A 371 -2.03 26.31 3.36
CA SER A 371 -3.36 25.74 3.18
C SER A 371 -3.36 24.23 3.42
N VAL A 372 -4.49 23.69 3.87
CA VAL A 372 -4.65 22.28 4.21
C VAL A 372 -5.71 21.68 3.28
N HIS A 373 -5.36 20.60 2.60
CA HIS A 373 -6.26 19.83 1.74
C HIS A 373 -6.44 18.43 2.32
N ILE A 374 -7.69 17.97 2.40
CA ILE A 374 -8.03 16.63 2.88
C ILE A 374 -8.60 15.88 1.68
N SER A 375 -7.99 14.74 1.37
CA SER A 375 -8.43 13.85 0.29
C SER A 375 -8.75 12.49 0.88
N GLU A 376 -9.97 12.02 0.65
CA GLU A 376 -10.35 10.62 0.84
C GLU A 376 -9.87 9.87 -0.41
N SER A 377 -9.06 8.83 -0.25
CA SER A 377 -8.59 8.06 -1.40
C SER A 377 -9.75 7.24 -1.98
N GLU A 378 -10.36 7.74 -3.06
CA GLU A 378 -11.07 6.89 -4.03
C GLU A 378 -10.00 6.18 -4.86
N GLU A 379 -10.03 4.86 -4.78
CA GLU A 379 -9.25 3.94 -5.60
C GLU A 379 -9.99 3.81 -6.94
N ASP A 380 -9.74 4.72 -7.88
CA ASP A 380 -10.05 4.53 -9.31
C ASP A 380 -9.23 5.50 -10.18
N ASP A 381 -8.04 5.06 -10.60
CA ASP A 381 -7.44 5.46 -11.87
C ASP A 381 -6.86 4.16 -12.46
N GLU A 382 -7.76 3.26 -12.86
CA GLU A 382 -7.44 2.26 -13.88
C GLU A 382 -7.03 3.03 -15.16
N GLU A 383 -5.73 3.15 -15.40
CA GLU A 383 -5.20 3.56 -16.71
C GLU A 383 -5.59 2.49 -17.75
N GLU A 384 -6.81 2.61 -18.31
CA GLU A 384 -7.21 1.89 -19.52
C GLU A 384 -6.48 2.52 -20.72
N GLU A 385 -5.74 1.65 -21.41
CA GLU A 385 -5.04 1.89 -22.66
C GLU A 385 -5.94 2.56 -23.71
N ASP A 386 -5.46 3.59 -24.40
CA ASP A 386 -5.96 3.88 -25.75
C ASP A 386 -4.79 4.01 -26.74
N TYR A 387 -4.81 3.10 -27.71
CA TYR A 387 -3.84 2.94 -28.78
C TYR A 387 -4.02 4.06 -29.81
N GLU A 388 -2.92 4.46 -30.44
CA GLU A 388 -2.86 5.43 -31.53
C GLU A 388 -4.00 5.30 -32.57
N THR A 389 -4.54 6.44 -33.01
CA THR A 389 -4.89 6.60 -34.44
C THR A 389 -4.52 8.01 -34.89
N LYS A 390 -3.49 8.07 -35.75
CA LYS A 390 -3.15 9.24 -36.56
C LYS A 390 -4.27 9.55 -37.57
N GLU A 391 -4.30 10.83 -37.98
CA GLU A 391 -4.97 11.41 -39.17
C GLU A 391 -6.46 11.74 -39.07
N ASP A 392 -6.78 13.04 -38.89
CA ASP A 392 -7.50 13.80 -39.93
C ASP A 392 -7.26 15.31 -39.81
N LEU A 393 -7.06 15.95 -40.96
CA LEU A 393 -6.93 17.37 -41.21
C LEU A 393 -8.33 17.97 -41.47
N GLU A 394 -8.50 19.26 -41.22
CA GLU A 394 -9.67 20.09 -41.61
C GLU A 394 -11.03 19.79 -40.95
N CYS A 395 -11.36 20.51 -39.87
CA CYS A 395 -12.68 21.16 -39.79
C CYS A 395 -12.66 22.35 -38.82
N GLY A 396 -13.06 23.51 -39.33
CA GLY A 396 -13.19 24.74 -38.56
C GLY A 396 -14.62 25.00 -38.08
N ASP A 397 -14.68 25.98 -37.16
CA ASP A 397 -15.80 26.88 -36.86
C ASP A 397 -16.72 26.55 -35.67
N ASN A 398 -16.44 27.26 -34.57
CA ASN A 398 -17.34 27.98 -33.67
C ASN A 398 -18.75 27.43 -33.36
N THR A 399 -18.98 27.07 -32.10
CA THR A 399 -19.97 27.74 -31.21
C THR A 399 -19.86 27.19 -29.79
N GLY A 400 -19.93 28.08 -28.80
CA GLY A 400 -19.55 27.80 -27.42
C GLY A 400 -20.60 27.05 -26.60
N GLU A 401 -20.10 26.29 -25.63
CA GLU A 401 -20.68 26.03 -24.31
C GLU A 401 -19.57 25.43 -23.45
N SER A 402 -18.96 26.26 -22.59
CA SER A 402 -17.86 25.87 -21.72
C SER A 402 -18.36 24.97 -20.59
N LYS A 403 -18.27 23.65 -20.79
CA LYS A 403 -18.13 22.68 -19.69
C LYS A 403 -16.77 22.91 -19.02
N PRO A 404 -16.65 22.77 -17.69
CA PRO A 404 -15.34 22.80 -17.05
C PRO A 404 -14.62 21.51 -17.44
N GLU A 405 -13.69 21.61 -18.39
CA GLU A 405 -12.68 20.59 -18.60
C GLU A 405 -11.87 20.46 -17.31
N PHE A 406 -12.00 19.30 -16.65
CA PHE A 406 -11.06 18.88 -15.64
C PHE A 406 -9.73 18.60 -16.36
N LYS A 407 -8.87 19.63 -16.42
CA LYS A 407 -7.49 19.47 -16.88
C LYS A 407 -6.70 18.81 -15.74
N PRO A 408 -6.11 17.62 -15.92
CA PRO A 408 -5.11 17.15 -14.98
C PRO A 408 -3.97 18.18 -14.92
N SER A 409 -3.61 18.59 -13.72
CA SER A 409 -2.62 19.65 -13.51
C SER A 409 -1.27 19.23 -14.08
N THR A 410 -0.87 19.87 -15.19
CA THR A 410 0.43 19.70 -15.86
C THR A 410 1.60 20.32 -15.09
N ILE A 411 1.49 20.44 -13.76
CA ILE A 411 2.50 21.11 -12.92
C ILE A 411 3.51 20.03 -12.47
N PRO A 412 4.82 20.20 -12.75
CA PRO A 412 5.80 19.22 -12.36
C PRO A 412 5.92 19.11 -10.84
N ILE A 413 6.01 17.89 -10.32
CA ILE A 413 6.18 17.59 -8.90
C ILE A 413 7.44 16.75 -8.71
N SER A 414 8.30 17.16 -7.78
CA SER A 414 9.49 16.41 -7.36
C SER A 414 9.32 15.80 -5.97
N VAL A 415 9.88 14.61 -5.77
CA VAL A 415 9.87 13.93 -4.47
C VAL A 415 11.05 14.42 -3.63
N ILE A 416 10.78 14.97 -2.46
CA ILE A 416 11.80 15.43 -1.51
C ILE A 416 12.03 14.38 -0.41
N VAL A 417 10.94 13.90 0.18
CA VAL A 417 10.93 12.80 1.15
C VAL A 417 9.86 11.80 0.72
N PRO A 418 10.20 10.53 0.44
CA PRO A 418 9.20 9.53 0.08
C PRO A 418 8.26 9.25 1.27
N VAL A 419 7.00 8.94 0.98
CA VAL A 419 6.00 8.62 2.00
C VAL A 419 6.37 7.29 2.67
N LEU A 420 6.72 7.36 3.95
CA LEU A 420 7.03 6.19 4.78
C LEU A 420 6.35 6.34 6.14
N ARG A 421 5.97 5.21 6.75
CA ARG A 421 5.36 5.17 8.09
C ARG A 421 6.36 5.63 9.15
N ARG A 422 5.94 6.57 10.01
CA ARG A 422 6.75 7.15 11.09
C ARG A 422 6.06 6.94 12.43
N ASP A 423 6.81 6.45 13.42
CA ASP A 423 6.34 6.25 14.80
C ASP A 423 6.26 7.57 15.57
N SER A 424 5.58 8.57 15.00
CA SER A 424 5.45 9.94 15.51
C SER A 424 4.59 10.05 16.77
N GLN A 425 4.08 8.93 17.28
CA GLN A 425 3.46 8.82 18.60
C GLN A 425 4.48 8.71 19.73
N GLU A 426 5.72 8.28 19.44
CA GLU A 426 6.76 8.04 20.44
C GLU A 426 7.79 9.17 20.51
N GLU A 427 8.20 9.71 19.35
CA GLU A 427 9.15 10.81 19.22
C GLU A 427 8.62 11.90 18.28
N VAL A 428 9.07 13.13 18.45
CA VAL A 428 8.74 14.21 17.51
C VAL A 428 9.62 14.04 16.29
N TYR A 429 9.00 13.93 15.11
CA TYR A 429 9.71 13.88 13.84
C TYR A 429 9.90 15.30 13.33
N ALA A 430 11.11 15.59 12.88
CA ALA A 430 11.49 16.89 12.37
C ALA A 430 12.33 16.75 11.10
N GLY A 431 12.34 17.79 10.28
CA GLY A 431 13.21 17.83 9.13
C GLY A 431 13.34 19.23 8.54
N SER A 432 14.28 19.35 7.61
CA SER A 432 14.47 20.58 6.84
C SER A 432 14.86 20.31 5.40
N HIS A 433 14.54 21.26 4.52
CA HIS A 433 14.92 21.21 3.12
C HIS A 433 15.19 22.61 2.59
N GLN A 434 16.40 22.81 2.06
CA GLN A 434 16.77 24.04 1.36
C GLN A 434 15.86 24.23 0.14
N TYR A 435 15.40 25.45 -0.10
CA TYR A 435 14.52 25.74 -1.23
C TYR A 435 15.23 25.40 -2.53
N PRO A 436 14.70 24.46 -3.35
CA PRO A 436 15.29 24.15 -4.64
C PRO A 436 14.97 25.25 -5.66
N GLY A 437 13.89 25.99 -5.44
CA GLY A 437 13.46 27.13 -6.25
C GLY A 437 12.18 27.73 -5.69
N GLN A 438 11.47 28.50 -6.50
CA GLN A 438 10.13 29.00 -6.17
C GLN A 438 9.10 27.89 -6.44
N GLY A 439 8.24 27.61 -5.45
CA GLY A 439 7.29 26.50 -5.53
C GLY A 439 6.39 26.37 -4.30
N VAL A 440 5.74 25.22 -4.19
CA VAL A 440 4.90 24.86 -3.05
C VAL A 440 5.32 23.49 -2.52
N TYR A 441 5.69 23.43 -1.25
CA TYR A 441 5.92 22.15 -0.56
C TYR A 441 4.59 21.48 -0.24
N LEU A 442 4.51 20.18 -0.46
CA LEU A 442 3.35 19.35 -0.16
C LEU A 442 3.74 18.35 0.93
N LEU A 443 3.44 18.66 2.18
CA LEU A 443 3.64 17.75 3.31
C LEU A 443 2.43 16.81 3.36
N LYS A 444 2.66 15.55 2.99
CA LYS A 444 1.62 14.52 2.94
C LYS A 444 1.64 13.70 4.22
N PHE A 445 0.52 13.73 4.93
CA PHE A 445 0.21 12.91 6.09
C PHE A 445 -0.80 11.84 5.67
N ASP A 446 -0.29 10.63 5.44
CA ASP A 446 -1.02 9.53 4.85
C ASP A 446 -1.53 8.59 5.95
N ASN A 447 -2.85 8.42 6.02
CA ASN A 447 -3.52 7.48 6.89
C ASN A 447 -4.41 6.49 6.11
N THR A 448 -4.17 6.33 4.80
CA THR A 448 -4.92 5.47 3.89
C THR A 448 -4.89 4.00 4.32
N TYR A 449 -3.75 3.55 4.84
CA TYR A 449 -3.56 2.19 5.36
C TYR A 449 -4.32 1.91 6.67
N SER A 450 -4.80 2.94 7.37
CA SER A 450 -5.55 2.74 8.61
C SER A 450 -7.02 2.52 8.31
N LEU A 451 -7.51 1.33 8.66
CA LEU A 451 -8.90 0.91 8.43
C LEU A 451 -9.91 1.45 9.47
N TRP A 452 -9.46 1.71 10.71
CA TRP A 452 -10.36 1.98 11.84
C TRP A 452 -9.89 3.11 12.76
N ARG A 453 -8.71 3.67 12.49
CA ARG A 453 -8.00 4.54 13.42
C ARG A 453 -7.74 5.89 12.80
N SER A 454 -8.50 6.89 13.23
CA SER A 454 -8.13 8.29 13.02
C SER A 454 -6.93 8.67 13.86
N LYS A 455 -6.08 9.57 13.37
CA LYS A 455 -4.95 10.16 14.11
C LYS A 455 -5.23 11.62 14.40
N THR A 456 -4.81 12.08 15.58
CA THR A 456 -4.68 13.52 15.84
C THR A 456 -3.23 13.90 15.54
N LEU A 457 -3.04 14.68 14.50
CA LEU A 457 -1.76 15.21 14.05
C LEU A 457 -1.53 16.58 14.68
N TYR A 458 -0.33 16.76 15.23
CA TYR A 458 0.21 18.04 15.68
C TYR A 458 1.38 18.34 14.77
N TYR A 459 1.36 19.46 14.07
CA TYR A 459 2.46 19.83 13.20
C TYR A 459 2.85 21.28 13.41
N ARG A 460 4.03 21.65 12.94
CA ARG A 460 4.51 23.02 12.86
C ARG A 460 5.38 23.16 11.63
N VAL A 461 5.25 24.27 10.92
CA VAL A 461 6.09 24.61 9.77
C VAL A 461 6.57 26.04 9.88
N TYR A 462 7.84 26.27 9.53
CA TYR A 462 8.43 27.60 9.51
C TYR A 462 9.57 27.64 8.49
N TYR A 463 9.96 28.84 8.09
CA TYR A 463 11.08 29.04 7.19
C TYR A 463 12.16 29.90 7.85
N THR A 464 13.40 29.72 7.42
CA THR A 464 14.51 30.59 7.82
C THR A 464 14.85 31.54 6.69
N ARG A 465 15.32 32.74 7.06
CA ARG A 465 15.91 33.69 6.13
C ARG A 465 17.41 33.37 5.97
N PRO A 466 17.99 33.55 4.77
CA PRO A 466 19.44 33.43 4.61
C PRO A 466 20.11 34.44 5.56
N GLY A 467 21.04 33.98 6.39
CA GLY A 467 21.66 34.79 7.41
C GLY A 467 22.31 36.03 6.79
N VAL A 468 21.78 37.21 7.09
CA VAL A 468 22.51 38.46 6.88
C VAL A 468 23.64 38.43 7.90
N THR A 469 24.84 38.07 7.45
CA THR A 469 26.06 38.46 8.17
C THR A 469 26.08 39.99 8.19
N GLU A 470 25.75 40.59 9.34
CA GLU A 470 26.04 42.00 9.60
C GLU A 470 27.56 42.19 9.45
N GLU A 471 27.98 42.84 8.36
CA GLU A 471 29.32 43.44 8.21
C GLU A 471 29.41 44.78 8.93
#